data_AF-A0ABD5TMM7-F1
#
_entry.id   AF-A0ABD5TMM7-F1
#
_cell.length_a   1.000
_cell.length_b   1.000
_cell.length_c   1.000
_cell.angle_alpha   90.00
_cell.angle_beta   90.00
_cell.angle_gamma   90.00
#
_symmetry.space_group_name_H-M   'P 1'
#
loop_
_entity.id
_entity.type
_entity.pdbx_description
1 polymer ?
#
loop_
_entity_poly.entity_id
_entity_poly.type
_entity_poly.pdbx_seq_one_letter_code
_entity_poly.pdbx_strand_id
1 'polypeptide(L)' 'MSSRTEDDGTRDALGTGFAVGLPVGVAIGVATDNLPMGIAIGLALGPAFGAGWRRFGT' A
#
# COMPACT_ATOMS: atom_id res chain seq x y z
N MET A 1 8.17 25.76 -17.37
CA MET A 1 7.24 24.80 -16.73
C MET A 1 8.02 23.53 -16.42
N SER A 2 8.80 23.52 -15.33
CA SER A 2 9.54 22.33 -14.91
C SER A 2 9.63 22.31 -13.39
N SER A 3 8.77 21.49 -12.80
CA SER A 3 8.80 21.12 -11.39
C SER A 3 8.13 19.75 -11.32
N ARG A 4 8.86 18.73 -11.76
CA ARG A 4 8.54 17.30 -11.61
C ARG A 4 9.65 16.68 -10.78
N THR A 5 9.64 16.89 -9.48
CA THR A 5 10.56 16.17 -8.58
C THR A 5 9.88 15.71 -7.27
N GLU A 6 8.70 16.21 -6.90
CA GLU A 6 8.02 15.79 -5.66
C GLU A 6 7.09 14.57 -5.76
N ASP A 7 7.09 13.82 -6.87
CA ASP A 7 6.09 12.77 -7.08
C ASP A 7 6.71 11.35 -7.18
N ASP A 8 8.01 11.17 -7.42
CA ASP A 8 8.61 9.82 -7.52
C ASP A 8 8.66 9.10 -6.16
N GLY A 9 9.04 9.81 -5.09
CA GLY A 9 9.11 9.21 -3.74
C GLY A 9 7.77 8.75 -3.19
N THR A 10 6.68 9.45 -3.55
CA THR A 10 5.30 9.11 -3.16
C THR A 10 4.73 8.03 -4.07
N ARG A 11 4.99 8.09 -5.39
CA ARG A 11 4.60 7.02 -6.33
C ARG A 11 5.25 5.68 -5.99
N ASP A 12 6.52 5.67 -5.59
CA ASP A 12 7.22 4.46 -5.16
C ASP A 12 6.71 3.94 -3.80
N ALA A 13 6.47 4.84 -2.84
CA ALA A 13 5.97 4.47 -1.52
C ALA A 13 4.53 3.93 -1.58
N LEU A 14 3.68 4.55 -2.40
CA LEU A 14 2.32 4.09 -2.67
C LEU A 14 2.36 2.79 -3.49
N GLY A 15 3.13 2.72 -4.56
CA GLY A 15 3.24 1.51 -5.39
C GLY A 15 3.73 0.28 -4.61
N THR A 16 4.76 0.44 -3.79
CA THR A 16 5.32 -0.65 -2.97
C THR A 16 4.36 -1.06 -1.85
N GLY A 17 3.70 -0.10 -1.20
CA GLY A 17 2.72 -0.38 -0.16
C GLY A 17 1.48 -1.12 -0.68
N PHE A 18 0.98 -0.72 -1.86
CA PHE A 18 -0.14 -1.38 -2.52
C PHE A 18 0.21 -2.79 -3.04
N ALA A 19 1.44 -2.98 -3.55
CA ALA A 19 1.91 -4.27 -4.06
C ALA A 19 1.86 -5.38 -2.98
N VAL A 20 2.03 -5.01 -1.71
CA VAL A 20 1.93 -5.96 -0.58
C VAL A 20 0.54 -5.90 0.07
N GLY A 21 -0.01 -4.70 0.27
CA GLY A 21 -1.27 -4.50 0.99
C GLY A 21 -2.50 -5.09 0.30
N LEU A 22 -2.61 -4.97 -1.03
CA LEU A 22 -3.75 -5.52 -1.77
C LEU A 22 -3.84 -7.05 -1.73
N PRO A 23 -2.81 -7.82 -2.10
CA PRO A 23 -2.91 -9.29 -2.07
C PRO A 23 -3.15 -9.83 -0.65
N VAL A 24 -2.57 -9.20 0.38
CA VAL A 24 -2.83 -9.55 1.78
C VAL A 24 -4.29 -9.25 2.16
N GLY A 25 -4.80 -8.06 1.82
CA GLY A 25 -6.19 -7.70 2.07
C GLY A 25 -7.19 -8.61 1.35
N VAL A 26 -6.90 -8.97 0.09
CA VAL A 26 -7.69 -9.93 -0.69
C VAL A 26 -7.67 -11.31 -0.03
N ALA A 27 -6.51 -11.81 0.40
CA ALA A 27 -6.42 -13.11 1.07
C ALA A 27 -7.24 -13.15 2.37
N ILE A 28 -7.20 -12.08 3.17
CA ILE A 28 -8.01 -11.95 4.40
C ILE A 28 -9.50 -11.88 4.05
N GLY A 29 -9.88 -11.09 3.04
CA GLY A 29 -11.26 -10.94 2.59
C GLY A 29 -11.84 -12.25 2.05
N VAL A 30 -11.04 -13.03 1.34
CA VAL A 30 -11.43 -14.38 0.90
C VAL A 30 -11.56 -15.33 2.09
N ALA A 31 -10.63 -15.30 3.05
CA ALA A 31 -10.68 -16.16 4.24
C ALA A 31 -11.87 -15.84 5.18
N THR A 32 -12.41 -14.63 5.12
CA THR A 32 -13.55 -14.17 5.92
C THR A 32 -14.87 -14.15 5.15
N ASP A 33 -14.89 -14.64 3.89
CA ASP A 33 -16.02 -14.50 2.96
C ASP A 33 -16.53 -13.05 2.85
N ASN A 34 -15.65 -12.08 3.10
CA ASN A 34 -15.96 -10.65 3.11
C ASN A 34 -14.89 -9.87 2.35
N LEU A 35 -14.87 -10.10 1.03
CA LEU A 35 -13.95 -9.44 0.11
C LEU A 35 -13.96 -7.90 0.21
N PRO A 36 -15.12 -7.21 0.36
CA PRO A 36 -15.14 -5.75 0.49
C PRO A 36 -14.37 -5.28 1.73
N MET A 37 -14.51 -5.99 2.85
CA MET A 37 -13.80 -5.69 4.09
C MET A 37 -12.30 -5.95 3.95
N GLY A 38 -11.92 -7.08 3.34
CA GLY A 38 -10.50 -7.41 3.10
C GLY A 38 -9.80 -6.39 2.21
N ILE A 39 -10.44 -5.95 1.13
CA ILE A 39 -9.90 -4.90 0.25
C ILE A 39 -9.79 -3.57 1.00
N ALA A 40 -10.80 -3.18 1.80
CA ALA A 40 -10.75 -1.97 2.61
C ALA A 40 -9.58 -1.98 3.61
N ILE A 41 -9.35 -3.11 4.28
CA ILE A 41 -8.22 -3.30 5.20
C ILE A 41 -6.89 -3.25 4.45
N GLY A 42 -6.77 -3.95 3.32
CA GLY A 42 -5.56 -3.95 2.49
C GLY A 42 -5.21 -2.57 1.93
N LEU A 43 -6.21 -1.79 1.52
CA LEU A 43 -6.05 -0.41 1.07
C LEU A 43 -5.69 0.55 2.21
N ALA A 44 -6.26 0.37 3.40
CA ALA A 44 -5.97 1.21 4.56
C ALA A 44 -4.56 0.95 5.12
N LEU A 45 -4.12 -0.31 5.13
CA LEU A 45 -2.83 -0.70 5.71
C LEU A 45 -1.68 -0.72 4.70
N GLY A 46 -1.94 -0.95 3.41
CA GLY A 46 -0.92 -1.05 2.37
C GLY A 46 0.05 0.13 2.32
N PRO A 47 -0.44 1.39 2.21
CA PRO A 47 0.42 2.58 2.23
C PRO A 47 1.22 2.71 3.52
N ALA A 48 0.67 2.28 4.66
CA ALA A 48 1.35 2.33 5.95
C ALA A 48 2.55 1.37 6.00
N PHE A 49 2.47 0.21 5.37
CA PHE A 49 3.62 -0.70 5.21
C PHE A 49 4.69 -0.12 4.29
N GLY A 50 4.29 0.48 3.16
CA GLY A 50 5.23 1.14 2.23
C GLY A 50 5.96 2.33 2.87
N ALA A 51 5.25 3.13 3.66
CA ALA A 51 5.81 4.25 4.42
C ALA A 51 6.70 3.80 5.58
N GLY A 52 6.33 2.71 6.28
CA GLY A 52 7.09 2.15 7.40
C GLY A 52 8.44 1.59 6.99
N TRP A 53 8.51 0.85 5.88
CA TRP A 53 9.78 0.29 5.38
C TRP A 53 10.78 1.36 4.94
N ARG A 54 10.30 2.49 4.40
CA ARG A 54 11.17 3.60 4.00
C ARG A 54 11.89 4.25 5.20
N ARG A 55 11.34 4.14 6.41
CA ARG A 55 11.96 4.65 7.64
C ARG A 55 12.97 3.70 8.27
N PHE A 56 12.99 2.43 7.87
CA PHE A 56 13.94 1.44 8.38
C PHE A 56 15.19 1.30 7.49
N GLY A 57 15.16 1.80 6.26
CA GLY A 57 16.25 1.67 5.28
C GLY A 57 17.18 2.88 5.12
N THR A 58 17.14 3.87 6.03
CA THR A 58 18.11 4.98 6.09
C THR A 58 19.06 4.83 7.27
#